data_AF-A0A0F9KX74-F1
#
_entry.id   AF-A0A0F9KX74-F1
#
_cell.length_a   1.000
_cell.length_b   1.000
_cell.length_c   1.000
_cell.angle_alpha   90.00
_cell.angle_beta   90.00
_cell.angle_gamma   90.00
#
_symmetry.space_group_name_H-M   'P 1'
#
loop_
_entity.id
_entity.type
_entity.pdbx_description
1 polymer ?
#
loop_
_entity_poly.entity_id
_entity_poly.type
_entity_poly.pdbx_seq_one_letter_code
_entity_poly.pdbx_strand_id
1 'polypeptide(L)'
;MRTLIDHAYRARVRRLPCVVAVVLRRVGECLFRVQACHRDHSGMGGKDVPDHGNLWPGCVNHHGEYHTIGRKAFEKKYGLDLKAICLRIEDEIMNGVEFPDEPYGAAVAHL
;
A
#
# COMPACT_ATOMS: atom_id res chain seq x y z
N MET A 1 2.51 4.22 -18.73
CA MET A 1 1.09 4.59 -19.00
C MET A 1 0.28 4.23 -17.77
N ARG A 2 -0.44 5.18 -17.17
CA ARG A 2 -1.27 4.91 -15.98
C ARG A 2 -2.60 4.27 -16.41
N THR A 3 -2.83 3.02 -16.03
CA THR A 3 -4.04 2.25 -16.32
C THR A 3 -5.00 2.23 -15.14
N LEU A 4 -6.31 2.18 -15.43
CA LEU A 4 -7.37 2.09 -14.42
C LEU A 4 -7.29 0.79 -13.61
N ILE A 5 -6.98 -0.32 -14.28
CA ILE A 5 -6.77 -1.61 -13.66
C ILE A 5 -5.48 -2.19 -14.24
N ASP A 6 -4.52 -2.49 -13.37
CA ASP A 6 -3.25 -3.13 -13.71
C ASP A 6 -3.03 -4.35 -12.82
N HIS A 7 -3.30 -5.53 -13.38
CA HIS A 7 -3.15 -6.79 -12.64
C HIS A 7 -1.69 -7.11 -12.31
N ALA A 8 -0.74 -6.71 -13.15
CA ALA A 8 0.69 -6.97 -12.93
C ALA A 8 1.22 -6.07 -11.81
N TYR A 9 0.90 -4.78 -11.85
CA TYR A 9 1.20 -3.83 -10.79
C TYR A 9 0.58 -4.26 -9.45
N ARG A 10 -0.72 -4.60 -9.43
CA ARG A 10 -1.39 -5.14 -8.23
C ARG A 10 -0.69 -6.39 -7.68
N ALA A 11 -0.22 -7.29 -8.55
CA ALA A 11 0.50 -8.48 -8.12
C ALA A 11 1.84 -8.14 -7.45
N ARG A 12 2.54 -7.11 -7.93
CA ARG A 12 3.78 -6.61 -7.30
C ARG A 12 3.50 -5.92 -5.96
N VAL A 13 2.47 -5.08 -5.88
CA VAL A 13 2.04 -4.47 -4.60
C VAL A 13 1.72 -5.54 -3.54
N ARG A 14 1.00 -6.61 -3.90
CA ARG A 14 0.65 -7.70 -2.97
C ARG A 14 1.83 -8.51 -2.44
N ARG A 15 3.04 -8.36 -3.01
CA ARG A 15 4.26 -9.01 -2.53
C ARG A 15 5.01 -8.18 -1.50
N LEU A 16 4.67 -6.90 -1.37
CA LEU A 16 5.24 -6.04 -0.35
C LEU A 16 4.63 -6.38 1.03
N PRO A 17 5.36 -6.12 2.13
CA PRO A 17 4.81 -6.27 3.47
C PRO A 17 3.68 -5.25 3.70
N CYS A 18 2.83 -5.51 4.69
CA CYS A 18 1.79 -4.54 5.06
C CYS A 18 2.44 -3.26 5.63
N VAL A 19 2.02 -2.08 5.12
CA VAL A 19 2.53 -0.78 5.56
C VAL A 19 2.45 -0.56 7.08
N VAL A 20 1.37 -1.03 7.70
CA VAL A 20 1.18 -0.89 9.16
C VAL A 20 2.16 -1.78 9.91
N ALA A 21 2.35 -3.03 9.47
CA ALA A 21 3.27 -3.95 10.12
C ALA A 21 4.71 -3.45 10.04
N VAL A 22 5.07 -2.85 8.92
CA VAL A 22 6.36 -2.20 8.74
C VAL A 22 6.56 -1.05 9.73
N VAL A 23 5.62 -0.10 9.80
CA VAL A 23 5.73 1.05 10.70
C VAL A 23 5.75 0.63 12.18
N LEU A 24 4.99 -0.40 12.53
CA LEU A 24 4.98 -0.94 13.89
C LEU A 24 6.16 -1.88 14.20
N ARG A 25 7.04 -2.17 13.22
CA ARG A 25 8.15 -3.12 13.32
C ARG A 25 7.71 -4.53 13.74
N ARG A 26 6.62 -4.99 13.14
CA ARG A 26 5.94 -6.28 13.40
C ARG A 26 5.66 -7.02 12.09
N VAL A 27 6.63 -6.99 11.18
CA VAL A 27 6.53 -7.70 9.90
C VAL A 27 6.35 -9.21 10.19
N GLY A 28 5.44 -9.85 9.45
CA GLY A 28 5.06 -11.25 9.69
C GLY A 28 3.92 -11.48 10.69
N GLU A 29 3.57 -10.51 11.53
CA GLU A 29 2.44 -10.63 12.48
C GLU A 29 1.06 -10.34 11.83
N CYS A 30 1.04 -9.99 10.54
CA CYS A 30 -0.20 -9.75 9.83
C CYS A 30 -1.04 -11.03 9.70
N LEU A 31 -2.27 -10.96 10.18
CA LEU A 31 -3.29 -11.96 9.88
C LEU A 31 -3.70 -11.84 8.40
N PHE A 32 -3.60 -12.97 7.69
CA PHE A 32 -3.99 -13.15 6.28
C PHE A 32 -3.14 -12.43 5.23
N ARG A 33 -3.45 -12.70 3.96
CA ARG A 33 -2.71 -12.26 2.78
C ARG A 33 -2.73 -10.73 2.61
N VAL A 34 -1.61 -10.16 2.18
CA VAL A 34 -1.52 -8.76 1.74
C VAL A 34 -2.32 -8.55 0.44
N GLN A 35 -3.07 -7.44 0.42
CA GLN A 35 -3.91 -7.00 -0.68
C GLN A 35 -3.33 -5.73 -1.31
N ALA A 36 -3.75 -5.42 -2.54
CA ALA A 36 -3.46 -4.15 -3.20
C ALA A 36 -4.64 -3.22 -2.88
N CYS A 37 -4.51 -2.42 -1.83
CA CYS A 37 -5.58 -1.61 -1.27
C CYS A 37 -5.61 -0.25 -1.96
N HIS A 38 -6.79 0.21 -2.37
CA HIS A 38 -6.95 1.55 -2.94
C HIS A 38 -6.95 2.61 -1.84
N ARG A 39 -6.17 3.68 -2.01
CA ARG A 39 -6.25 4.89 -1.17
C ARG A 39 -7.49 5.70 -1.55
N ASP A 40 -7.63 6.04 -2.82
CA ASP A 40 -8.76 6.78 -3.36
C ASP A 40 -9.69 5.85 -4.16
N HIS A 41 -10.99 6.05 -3.99
CA HIS A 41 -12.03 5.43 -4.81
C HIS A 41 -13.16 6.44 -5.05
N SER A 42 -13.64 6.56 -6.29
CA SER A 42 -15.02 7.00 -6.55
C SER A 42 -15.83 5.74 -6.89
N GLY A 43 -16.78 5.38 -6.03
CA GLY A 43 -17.69 4.25 -6.26
C GLY A 43 -17.17 2.86 -5.85
N MET A 44 -18.03 1.86 -6.06
CA MET A 44 -17.77 0.45 -5.76
C MET A 44 -16.77 -0.15 -6.76
N GLY A 45 -15.59 -0.54 -6.28
CA GLY A 45 -14.62 -1.33 -7.04
C GLY A 45 -13.40 -0.56 -7.57
N GLY A 46 -13.23 0.72 -7.21
CA GLY A 46 -11.98 1.46 -7.46
C GLY A 46 -11.62 1.61 -8.94
N LYS A 47 -12.62 1.65 -9.83
CA LYS A 47 -12.42 1.61 -11.30
C LYS A 47 -12.15 2.97 -11.94
N ASP A 48 -12.37 4.04 -11.21
CA ASP A 48 -12.34 5.41 -11.75
C ASP A 48 -11.02 6.14 -11.46
N VAL A 49 -10.17 5.56 -10.61
CA VAL A 49 -8.85 6.09 -10.27
C VAL A 49 -7.79 5.08 -10.69
N PRO A 50 -6.75 5.49 -11.43
CA PRO A 50 -5.66 4.59 -11.81
C PRO A 50 -5.03 3.88 -10.61
N ASP A 51 -4.61 2.64 -10.81
CA ASP A 51 -3.93 1.86 -9.77
C ASP A 51 -2.55 2.47 -9.41
N HIS A 52 -1.83 2.94 -10.42
CA HIS A 52 -0.52 3.56 -10.27
C HIS A 52 -0.61 4.84 -9.42
N GLY A 53 0.14 4.89 -8.31
CA GLY A 53 0.11 6.00 -7.37
C GLY A 53 -1.09 6.00 -6.42
N ASN A 54 -1.90 4.93 -6.42
CA ASN A 54 -3.12 4.80 -5.61
C ASN A 54 -3.21 3.50 -4.79
N LEU A 55 -2.26 2.59 -4.94
CA LEU A 55 -2.27 1.31 -4.23
C LEU A 55 -1.25 1.27 -3.10
N TRP A 56 -1.69 0.82 -1.94
CA TRP A 56 -0.85 0.50 -0.78
C TRP A 56 -1.06 -0.96 -0.36
N PRO A 57 -0.04 -1.65 0.18
CA PRO A 57 -0.18 -3.02 0.65
C PRO A 57 -0.70 -3.05 2.08
N GLY A 58 -1.90 -3.60 2.24
CA GLY A 58 -2.54 -3.85 3.52
C GLY A 58 -2.87 -5.32 3.67
N CYS A 59 -2.63 -5.91 4.85
CA CYS A 59 -3.24 -7.20 5.16
C CYS A 59 -4.76 -7.06 5.29
N VAL A 60 -5.49 -8.16 5.25
CA VAL A 60 -6.97 -8.16 5.33
C VAL A 60 -7.47 -7.40 6.56
N ASN A 61 -6.81 -7.54 7.71
CA ASN A 61 -7.22 -6.84 8.93
C ASN A 61 -7.10 -5.32 8.79
N HIS A 62 -5.93 -4.83 8.37
CA HIS A 62 -5.69 -3.40 8.23
C HIS A 62 -6.45 -2.79 7.04
N HIS A 63 -6.70 -3.57 5.98
CA HIS A 63 -7.57 -3.14 4.89
C HIS A 63 -9.03 -3.03 5.33
N GLY A 64 -9.52 -4.02 6.09
CA GLY A 64 -10.86 -3.96 6.71
C GLY A 64 -11.01 -2.77 7.64
N GLU A 65 -10.03 -2.56 8.53
CA GLU A 65 -10.01 -1.42 9.43
C GLU A 65 -10.00 -0.10 8.66
N TYR A 66 -9.19 0.03 7.61
CA TYR A 66 -9.19 1.21 6.74
C TYR A 66 -10.58 1.53 6.20
N HIS A 67 -11.34 0.52 5.75
CA HIS A 67 -12.73 0.70 5.33
C HIS A 67 -13.67 1.08 6.48
N THR A 68 -13.43 0.57 7.69
CA THR A 68 -14.26 0.84 8.87
C THR A 68 -14.07 2.27 9.40
N ILE A 69 -12.83 2.71 9.59
CA ILE A 69 -12.53 3.99 10.25
C ILE A 69 -12.26 5.13 9.26
N GLY A 70 -12.02 4.79 7.99
CA GLY A 70 -11.71 5.72 6.93
C GLY A 70 -10.27 6.24 6.95
N ARG A 71 -9.83 6.79 5.80
CA ARG A 71 -8.44 7.20 5.56
C ARG A 71 -7.85 8.09 6.65
N LYS A 72 -8.51 9.21 6.98
CA LYS A 72 -7.94 10.21 7.89
C LYS A 72 -7.69 9.63 9.29
N ALA A 73 -8.61 8.81 9.79
CA ALA A 73 -8.47 8.17 11.10
C ALA A 73 -7.39 7.09 11.06
N PHE A 74 -7.32 6.31 9.98
CA PHE A 74 -6.30 5.29 9.78
C PHE A 74 -4.88 5.86 9.69
N GLU A 75 -4.69 6.89 8.87
CA GLU A 75 -3.42 7.62 8.74
C GLU A 75 -2.99 8.22 10.09
N LYS A 76 -3.92 8.85 10.82
CA LYS A 76 -3.65 9.39 12.16
C LYS A 76 -3.29 8.30 13.17
N LYS A 77 -4.01 7.17 13.17
CA LYS A 77 -3.80 6.06 14.13
C LYS A 77 -2.41 5.47 13.99
N TYR A 78 -1.93 5.30 12.77
CA TYR A 78 -0.67 4.62 12.48
C TYR A 78 0.48 5.56 12.12
N GLY A 79 0.25 6.88 12.09
CA GLY A 79 1.27 7.86 11.70
C GLY A 79 1.71 7.70 10.24
N LEU A 80 0.77 7.42 9.33
CA LEU A 80 1.05 7.16 7.92
C LEU A 80 0.66 8.35 7.03
N ASP A 81 1.38 8.52 5.93
CA ASP A 81 0.92 9.26 4.74
C ASP A 81 0.75 8.26 3.58
N LEU A 82 -0.49 7.79 3.36
CA LEU A 82 -0.75 6.80 2.32
C LEU A 82 -0.55 7.39 0.92
N LYS A 83 -0.65 8.72 0.75
CA LYS A 83 -0.40 9.33 -0.55
C LYS A 83 1.07 9.22 -0.91
N ALA A 84 1.96 9.64 -0.01
CA ALA A 84 3.40 9.51 -0.19
C ALA A 84 3.82 8.06 -0.42
N ILE A 85 3.28 7.13 0.37
CA ILE A 85 3.56 5.69 0.23
C ILE A 85 3.14 5.15 -1.14
N CYS A 86 1.92 5.46 -1.61
CA CYS A 86 1.46 4.96 -2.91
C CYS A 86 2.30 5.48 -4.09
N LEU A 87 2.72 6.75 -4.05
CA LEU A 87 3.57 7.34 -5.08
C LEU A 87 4.97 6.72 -5.08
N ARG A 88 5.54 6.48 -3.90
CA ARG A 88 6.81 5.78 -3.76
C ARG A 88 6.74 4.36 -4.32
N ILE A 89 5.69 3.61 -3.99
CA ILE A 89 5.50 2.24 -4.51
C ILE A 89 5.40 2.27 -6.04
N GLU A 90 4.73 3.26 -6.62
CA GLU A 90 4.71 3.45 -8.07
C GLU A 90 6.14 3.63 -8.61
N ASP A 91 6.95 4.50 -8.00
CA ASP A 91 8.33 4.75 -8.43
C ASP A 91 9.22 3.50 -8.29
N GLU A 92 9.15 2.78 -7.17
CA GLU A 92 9.91 1.55 -6.96
C GLU A 92 9.54 0.46 -7.97
N ILE A 93 8.24 0.30 -8.23
CA ILE A 93 7.75 -0.75 -9.11
C ILE A 93 7.98 -0.39 -10.58
N MET A 94 7.62 0.82 -10.99
CA MET A 94 7.56 1.21 -12.40
C MET A 94 8.89 1.78 -12.90
N ASN A 95 9.59 2.51 -12.05
CA ASN A 95 10.80 3.26 -12.41
C ASN A 95 12.07 2.61 -11.85
N GLY A 96 11.95 1.60 -10.98
CA GLY A 96 13.10 0.92 -10.38
C GLY A 96 13.90 1.80 -9.42
N VAL A 97 13.27 2.82 -8.86
CA VAL A 97 13.89 3.69 -7.86
C VAL A 97 14.06 2.92 -6.55
N GLU A 98 15.22 2.99 -5.93
CA GLU A 98 15.48 2.39 -4.63
C GLU A 98 15.56 3.47 -3.55
N PHE A 99 14.98 3.17 -2.39
CA PHE A 99 14.97 4.07 -1.24
C PHE A 99 15.51 3.31 -0.01
N PRO A 100 16.84 3.18 0.11
CA PRO A 100 17.49 2.27 1.05
C PRO A 100 17.41 2.72 2.53
N ASP A 101 17.24 4.01 2.79
CA ASP A 101 17.36 4.59 4.15
C ASP A 101 16.00 4.87 4.82
N GLU A 102 14.90 4.42 4.21
CA GLU A 102 13.56 4.74 4.69
C GLU A 102 12.75 3.46 4.94
N PRO A 103 11.84 3.47 5.93
CA PRO A 103 11.06 2.30 6.34
C PRO A 103 9.93 1.96 5.35
N TYR A 104 10.09 2.22 4.07
CA TYR A 104 9.28 1.63 3.02
C TYR A 104 10.18 1.35 1.81
N GLY A 105 9.82 0.57 0.79
CA GLY A 105 10.80 0.20 -0.25
C GLY A 105 11.85 -0.85 0.13
N ALA A 106 12.69 -1.23 -0.85
CA ALA A 106 13.50 -2.46 -0.88
C ALA A 106 14.19 -2.86 0.45
N ALA A 107 14.56 -1.92 1.31
CA ALA A 107 15.18 -2.19 2.61
C ALA A 107 14.25 -2.83 3.67
N VAL A 108 12.91 -2.76 3.54
CA VAL A 108 11.97 -3.42 4.46
C VAL A 108 11.44 -4.75 3.95
N ALA A 109 11.89 -5.20 2.77
CA ALA A 109 11.59 -6.54 2.27
C ALA A 109 12.45 -7.63 2.94
N HIS A 110 13.36 -7.25 3.85
CA HIS A 110 14.34 -8.13 4.50
C HIS A 110 14.31 -8.11 6.04
N LEU A 111 13.31 -7.46 6.64
CA LEU A 111 12.93 -7.64 8.06
C LEU A 111 11.67 -8.49 8.15
#